data_AF-A0A7G4MYX7-F1
#
_entry.id   AF-A0A7G4MYX7-F1
#
_cell.length_a   1.000
_cell.length_b   1.000
_cell.length_c   1.000
_cell.angle_alpha   90.00
_cell.angle_beta   90.00
_cell.angle_gamma   90.00
#
_symmetry.space_group_name_H-M   'P 1'
#
loop_
_entity.id
_entity.type
_entity.pdbx_description
1 polymer ?
#
loop_
_entity_poly.entity_id
_entity_poly.type
_entity_poly.pdbx_seq_one_letter_code
_entity_poly.pdbx_strand_id
1 'polypeptide(L)'
;RMQTSLQGLAGLQVSRLIVGEFRDSDKLQDFQRGLLTGLCQVEMEEFVLICFREFEDHTDTLFDCIGNVSTVRLVDLGLEKISQVPARSQVKQLECKKCSFEDVPALKLSLFKELRVLRITKNKRLKNFSQNFEGLTNLEVIDLSENRLTFSGCCSPQFQNCPNLKHLNLSFNSNIRLTGDFANVKNLLYLDLQHTTLFGPGSYPVFLSLQKLIYLDISHTKTEVKSQCTFCGLNSLQVLKMAGNSFEGNKLASNFKNLSH
;
A
#
# COMPACT_ATOMS: atom_id res chain seq x y z
N ARG A 1 -32.53 6.41 5.04
CA ARG A 1 -32.44 6.78 6.48
C ARG A 1 -31.06 7.30 6.83
N MET A 2 -29.97 6.60 6.49
CA MET A 2 -28.59 7.08 6.75
C MET A 2 -28.25 8.38 6.00
N GLN A 3 -28.52 8.48 4.69
CA GLN A 3 -28.23 9.71 3.91
C GLN A 3 -28.86 10.97 4.54
N THR A 4 -30.14 10.90 4.93
CA THR A 4 -30.85 12.00 5.60
C THR A 4 -30.23 12.31 6.97
N SER A 5 -29.81 11.30 7.74
CA SER A 5 -29.10 11.52 9.00
C SER A 5 -27.77 12.24 8.81
N LEU A 6 -27.03 11.93 7.74
CA LEU A 6 -25.75 12.59 7.44
C LEU A 6 -25.94 14.07 7.07
N GLN A 7 -27.06 14.45 6.45
CA GLN A 7 -27.39 15.86 6.19
C GLN A 7 -27.57 16.66 7.49
N GLY A 8 -28.04 16.02 8.55
CA GLY A 8 -28.18 16.65 9.87
C GLY A 8 -26.86 16.98 10.57
N LEU A 9 -25.71 16.56 10.02
CA LEU A 9 -24.38 16.88 10.55
C LEU A 9 -23.82 18.20 10.02
N ALA A 10 -24.53 18.91 9.15
CA ALA A 10 -24.06 20.17 8.57
C ALA A 10 -23.59 21.18 9.65
N GLY A 11 -22.40 21.75 9.46
CA GLY A 11 -21.76 22.67 10.39
C GLY A 11 -20.97 22.01 11.53
N LEU A 12 -20.98 20.68 11.62
CA LEU A 12 -20.14 19.95 12.58
C LEU A 12 -18.65 20.10 12.24
N GLN A 13 -17.84 20.33 13.27
CA GLN A 13 -16.38 20.32 13.21
C GLN A 13 -15.85 19.20 14.11
N VAL A 14 -15.14 18.23 13.53
CA VAL A 14 -14.58 17.09 14.27
C VAL A 14 -13.21 16.71 13.72
N SER A 15 -12.28 16.26 14.56
CA SER A 15 -10.99 15.77 14.07
C SER A 15 -11.14 14.46 13.29
N ARG A 16 -12.03 13.57 13.74
CA ARG A 16 -12.29 12.28 13.11
C ARG A 16 -13.78 11.97 13.08
N LEU A 17 -14.28 11.61 11.89
CA LEU A 17 -15.63 11.09 11.70
C LEU A 17 -15.58 9.62 11.24
N ILE A 18 -16.32 8.76 11.91
CA ILE A 18 -16.45 7.34 11.58
C ILE A 18 -17.90 7.06 11.22
N VAL A 19 -18.14 6.55 10.01
CA VAL A 19 -19.45 6.20 9.49
C VAL A 19 -19.43 4.75 9.02
N GLY A 20 -20.50 4.01 9.30
CA GLY A 20 -20.65 2.65 8.82
C GLY A 20 -21.51 1.81 9.73
N GLU A 21 -21.38 0.50 9.59
CA GLU A 21 -22.22 -0.47 10.27
C GLU A 21 -21.39 -1.54 10.98
N PHE A 22 -22.04 -2.35 11.82
CA PHE A 22 -21.40 -3.49 12.45
C PHE A 22 -21.72 -4.77 11.67
N ARG A 23 -20.71 -5.63 11.46
CA ARG A 23 -20.88 -6.91 10.75
C ARG A 23 -21.92 -7.83 11.39
N ASP A 24 -22.06 -7.77 12.72
CA ASP A 24 -22.97 -8.61 13.49
C ASP A 24 -24.40 -8.06 13.50
N SER A 25 -24.64 -6.93 12.83
CA SER A 25 -25.99 -6.45 12.59
C SER A 25 -26.57 -7.15 11.36
N ASP A 26 -27.78 -7.70 11.47
CA ASP A 26 -28.51 -8.33 10.37
C ASP A 26 -28.83 -7.37 9.20
N LYS A 27 -28.43 -6.09 9.31
CA LYS A 27 -28.80 -4.99 8.41
C LYS A 27 -27.59 -4.36 7.74
N LEU A 28 -26.63 -5.16 7.30
CA LEU A 28 -25.59 -4.69 6.38
C LEU A 28 -26.26 -4.11 5.12
N GLN A 29 -26.12 -2.80 4.94
CA GLN A 29 -26.59 -2.05 3.79
C GLN A 29 -25.52 -1.98 2.71
N ASP A 30 -25.99 -1.91 1.47
CA ASP A 30 -25.13 -1.60 0.33
C ASP A 30 -24.90 -0.09 0.27
N PHE A 31 -23.73 0.29 -0.23
CA PHE A 31 -23.41 1.69 -0.45
C PHE A 31 -24.21 2.19 -1.66
N GLN A 32 -25.00 3.24 -1.43
CA GLN A 32 -25.80 3.89 -2.45
C GLN A 32 -25.14 5.18 -2.93
N ARG A 33 -25.39 5.51 -4.20
CA ARG A 33 -24.90 6.76 -4.80
C ARG A 33 -25.38 7.97 -4.00
N GLY A 34 -24.46 8.89 -3.72
CA GLY A 34 -24.76 10.11 -2.98
C GLY A 34 -25.01 9.91 -1.47
N LEU A 35 -24.75 8.72 -0.91
CA LEU A 35 -24.88 8.46 0.52
C LEU A 35 -24.14 9.50 1.37
N LEU A 36 -22.94 9.88 0.96
CA LEU A 36 -22.07 10.81 1.69
C LEU A 36 -22.33 12.30 1.39
N THR A 37 -23.34 12.64 0.58
CA THR A 37 -23.63 14.05 0.18
C THR A 37 -23.87 14.99 1.36
N GLY A 38 -24.41 14.48 2.47
CA GLY A 38 -24.59 15.26 3.70
C GLY A 38 -23.28 15.69 4.38
N LEU A 39 -22.17 15.02 4.07
CA LEU A 39 -20.86 15.31 4.68
C LEU A 39 -20.13 16.50 4.04
N CYS A 40 -20.62 17.01 2.91
CA CYS A 40 -19.98 18.14 2.22
C CYS A 40 -19.95 19.43 3.05
N GLN A 41 -20.75 19.51 4.12
CA GLN A 41 -20.84 20.64 5.06
C GLN A 41 -20.25 20.30 6.43
N VAL A 42 -19.44 19.24 6.52
CA VAL A 42 -18.78 18.80 7.76
C VAL A 42 -17.29 19.04 7.61
N GLU A 43 -16.69 19.73 8.58
CA GLU A 43 -15.25 19.91 8.61
C GLU A 43 -14.60 18.76 9.38
N MET A 44 -13.71 18.02 8.70
CA MET A 44 -13.01 16.90 9.30
C MET A 44 -11.59 16.70 8.76
N GLU A 45 -10.68 16.26 9.63
CA GLU A 45 -9.31 15.92 9.23
C GLU A 45 -9.21 14.46 8.77
N GLU A 46 -9.94 13.56 9.44
CA GLU A 46 -9.95 12.13 9.17
C GLU A 46 -11.37 11.60 9.00
N PHE A 47 -11.58 10.87 7.90
CA PHE A 47 -12.83 10.16 7.62
C PHE A 47 -12.59 8.66 7.58
N VAL A 48 -13.44 7.88 8.25
CA VAL A 48 -13.40 6.42 8.27
C VAL A 48 -14.76 5.88 7.83
N LEU A 49 -14.78 5.10 6.75
CA LEU A 49 -15.96 4.37 6.28
C LEU A 49 -15.79 2.87 6.53
N ILE A 50 -16.76 2.25 7.20
CA ILE A 50 -16.67 0.83 7.59
C ILE A 50 -17.87 -0.03 7.20
N CYS A 51 -17.61 -1.29 6.86
CA CYS A 51 -18.60 -2.38 6.80
C CYS A 51 -19.79 -2.17 5.85
N PHE A 52 -19.53 -1.92 4.57
CA PHE A 52 -20.57 -1.95 3.52
C PHE A 52 -20.44 -3.21 2.67
N ARG A 53 -21.56 -3.90 2.43
CA ARG A 53 -21.59 -5.19 1.73
C ARG A 53 -21.14 -5.05 0.29
N GLU A 54 -21.87 -4.26 -0.48
CA GLU A 54 -21.60 -4.00 -1.89
C GLU A 54 -21.74 -2.50 -2.22
N PHE A 55 -21.48 -2.13 -3.48
CA PHE A 55 -21.69 -0.78 -4.02
C PHE A 55 -22.63 -0.90 -5.22
N GLU A 56 -23.91 -0.58 -5.04
CA GLU A 56 -24.98 -0.82 -6.03
C GLU A 56 -24.73 -0.10 -7.37
N ASP A 57 -24.28 1.16 -7.34
CA ASP A 57 -24.31 2.07 -8.51
C ASP A 57 -22.96 2.77 -8.78
N HIS A 58 -21.85 2.02 -8.77
CA HIS A 58 -20.49 2.53 -8.92
C HIS A 58 -20.02 3.42 -7.75
N THR A 59 -18.71 3.60 -7.67
CA THR A 59 -18.02 4.33 -6.59
C THR A 59 -17.70 5.77 -7.00
N ASP A 60 -18.50 6.35 -7.89
CA ASP A 60 -18.28 7.69 -8.46
C ASP A 60 -18.43 8.79 -7.40
N THR A 61 -19.47 8.68 -6.56
CA THR A 61 -19.78 9.68 -5.51
C THR A 61 -19.05 9.46 -4.18
N LEU A 62 -18.24 8.41 -4.07
CA LEU A 62 -17.58 8.04 -2.80
C LEU A 62 -16.67 9.17 -2.28
N PHE A 63 -15.98 9.88 -3.17
CA PHE A 63 -15.00 10.89 -2.79
C PHE A 63 -15.51 12.33 -2.89
N ASP A 64 -16.76 12.56 -3.30
CA ASP A 64 -17.27 13.91 -3.58
C ASP A 64 -17.13 14.86 -2.38
N CYS A 65 -17.55 14.42 -1.20
CA CYS A 65 -17.52 15.22 0.03
C CYS A 65 -16.29 14.98 0.90
N ILE A 66 -15.56 13.88 0.67
CA ILE A 66 -14.39 13.49 1.47
C ILE A 66 -13.07 13.72 0.74
N GLY A 67 -13.10 14.24 -0.49
CA GLY A 67 -11.89 14.51 -1.28
C GLY A 67 -11.00 15.60 -0.69
N ASN A 68 -11.53 16.47 0.17
CA ASN A 68 -10.79 17.56 0.81
C ASN A 68 -10.26 17.21 2.22
N VAL A 69 -10.54 16.02 2.74
CA VAL A 69 -10.03 15.61 4.06
C VAL A 69 -8.57 15.16 3.96
N SER A 70 -7.82 15.23 5.06
CA SER A 70 -6.40 14.86 5.07
C SER A 70 -6.20 13.33 5.04
N THR A 71 -7.02 12.59 5.80
CA THR A 71 -6.92 11.13 5.92
C THR A 71 -8.27 10.47 5.61
N VAL A 72 -8.26 9.50 4.68
CA VAL A 72 -9.41 8.66 4.38
C VAL A 72 -9.06 7.21 4.69
N ARG A 73 -9.92 6.53 5.46
CA ARG A 73 -9.83 5.09 5.71
C ARG A 73 -11.10 4.38 5.28
N LEU A 74 -10.94 3.40 4.42
CA LEU A 74 -11.98 2.55 3.88
C LEU A 74 -11.72 1.15 4.40
N VAL A 75 -12.56 0.69 5.33
CA VAL A 75 -12.31 -0.56 6.06
C VAL A 75 -13.47 -1.51 5.85
N ASP A 76 -13.16 -2.72 5.39
CA ASP A 76 -14.14 -3.78 5.34
C ASP A 76 -15.31 -3.51 4.40
N LEU A 77 -14.99 -3.03 3.21
CA LEU A 77 -15.97 -2.62 2.21
C LEU A 77 -15.97 -3.59 1.02
N GLY A 78 -17.12 -3.85 0.41
CA GLY A 78 -17.24 -4.48 -0.92
C GLY A 78 -16.69 -3.62 -2.06
N LEU A 79 -15.69 -2.78 -1.80
CA LEU A 79 -15.13 -1.82 -2.73
C LEU A 79 -14.19 -2.53 -3.72
N GLU A 80 -14.63 -2.65 -4.97
CA GLU A 80 -13.85 -3.33 -6.03
C GLU A 80 -13.01 -2.37 -6.88
N LYS A 81 -13.42 -1.10 -6.98
CA LYS A 81 -12.75 -0.07 -7.81
C LYS A 81 -12.94 1.33 -7.23
N ILE A 82 -12.00 2.24 -7.53
CA ILE A 82 -12.16 3.68 -7.32
C ILE A 82 -12.57 4.30 -8.66
N SER A 83 -13.80 4.80 -8.77
CA SER A 83 -14.33 5.27 -10.07
C SER A 83 -13.90 6.71 -10.36
N GLN A 84 -14.16 7.62 -9.44
CA GLN A 84 -13.83 9.04 -9.56
C GLN A 84 -13.12 9.56 -8.32
N VAL A 85 -12.26 10.56 -8.53
CA VAL A 85 -11.56 11.31 -7.49
C VAL A 85 -11.68 12.79 -7.86
N PRO A 86 -12.08 13.67 -6.94
CA PRO A 86 -12.14 15.10 -7.21
C PRO A 86 -10.78 15.64 -7.67
N ALA A 87 -10.78 16.49 -8.71
CA ALA A 87 -9.55 17.00 -9.35
C ALA A 87 -8.61 17.78 -8.41
N ARG A 88 -9.11 18.25 -7.26
CA ARG A 88 -8.35 19.02 -6.25
C ARG A 88 -8.29 18.30 -4.90
N SER A 89 -8.27 16.97 -4.92
CA SER A 89 -8.23 16.21 -3.68
C SER A 89 -7.01 16.58 -2.82
N GLN A 90 -7.26 16.83 -1.53
CA GLN A 90 -6.25 17.16 -0.52
C GLN A 90 -5.87 15.95 0.34
N VAL A 91 -6.32 14.75 -0.03
CA VAL A 91 -6.03 13.52 0.71
C VAL A 91 -4.54 13.24 0.71
N LYS A 92 -3.96 13.24 1.91
CA LYS A 92 -2.54 12.94 2.16
C LYS A 92 -2.34 11.50 2.57
N GLN A 93 -3.35 10.88 3.18
CA GLN A 93 -3.31 9.48 3.60
C GLN A 93 -4.56 8.75 3.16
N LEU A 94 -4.38 7.65 2.43
CA LEU A 94 -5.46 6.76 2.02
C LEU A 94 -5.16 5.34 2.52
N GLU A 95 -6.07 4.80 3.32
CA GLU A 95 -6.04 3.41 3.78
C GLU A 95 -7.25 2.66 3.23
N CYS A 96 -7.01 1.55 2.54
CA CYS A 96 -8.02 0.61 2.09
C CYS A 96 -7.74 -0.77 2.68
N LYS A 97 -8.46 -1.14 3.73
CA LYS A 97 -8.22 -2.36 4.49
C LYS A 97 -9.37 -3.33 4.30
N LYS A 98 -9.09 -4.58 3.92
CA LYS A 98 -10.13 -5.61 3.68
C LYS A 98 -11.19 -5.15 2.66
N CYS A 99 -10.78 -4.52 1.57
CA CYS A 99 -11.65 -4.25 0.42
C CYS A 99 -11.59 -5.41 -0.59
N SER A 100 -12.29 -5.26 -1.73
CA SER A 100 -12.47 -6.30 -2.75
C SER A 100 -11.69 -6.06 -4.03
N PHE A 101 -10.65 -5.21 -4.01
CA PHE A 101 -9.78 -4.96 -5.16
C PHE A 101 -9.14 -6.25 -5.69
N GLU A 102 -9.14 -6.43 -7.01
CA GLU A 102 -8.39 -7.52 -7.69
C GLU A 102 -7.01 -7.07 -8.19
N ASP A 103 -6.90 -5.78 -8.52
CA ASP A 103 -5.70 -5.10 -8.98
C ASP A 103 -5.48 -3.80 -8.18
N VAL A 104 -4.23 -3.37 -8.04
CA VAL A 104 -3.91 -2.08 -7.42
C VAL A 104 -4.49 -0.99 -8.32
N PRO A 105 -5.38 -0.11 -7.84
CA PRO A 105 -6.04 0.90 -8.68
C PRO A 105 -5.10 2.09 -8.97
N ALA A 106 -3.91 1.82 -9.50
CA ALA A 106 -2.78 2.75 -9.58
C ALA A 106 -3.11 4.04 -10.35
N LEU A 107 -3.77 3.93 -11.51
CA LEU A 107 -4.20 5.10 -12.29
C LEU A 107 -5.18 6.00 -11.54
N LYS A 108 -6.08 5.40 -10.77
CA LYS A 108 -7.09 6.16 -9.99
C LYS A 108 -6.47 6.78 -8.75
N LEU A 109 -5.57 6.05 -8.11
CA LEU A 109 -4.78 6.56 -6.98
C LEU A 109 -3.88 7.73 -7.39
N SER A 110 -3.42 7.74 -8.63
CA SER A 110 -2.62 8.82 -9.21
C SER A 110 -3.35 10.16 -9.29
N LEU A 111 -4.66 10.20 -9.06
CA LEU A 111 -5.45 11.44 -8.97
C LEU A 111 -5.30 12.13 -7.61
N PHE A 112 -4.85 11.43 -6.56
CA PHE A 112 -4.55 12.02 -5.25
C PHE A 112 -3.15 12.65 -5.25
N LYS A 113 -3.01 13.85 -5.81
CA LYS A 113 -1.69 14.49 -6.01
C LYS A 113 -0.95 14.85 -4.71
N GLU A 114 -1.70 15.01 -3.62
CA GLU A 114 -1.14 15.29 -2.28
C GLU A 114 -0.83 14.02 -1.47
N LEU A 115 -1.04 12.83 -2.05
CA LEU A 115 -0.90 11.57 -1.33
C LEU A 115 0.55 11.32 -0.90
N ARG A 116 0.74 11.14 0.41
CA ARG A 116 2.02 10.83 1.06
C ARG A 116 2.06 9.42 1.62
N VAL A 117 0.91 8.89 2.01
CA VAL A 117 0.78 7.55 2.61
C VAL A 117 -0.34 6.78 1.91
N LEU A 118 0.01 5.66 1.30
CA LEU A 118 -0.93 4.71 0.74
C LEU A 118 -0.82 3.38 1.49
N ARG A 119 -1.95 2.91 2.02
CA ARG A 119 -2.05 1.56 2.60
C ARG A 119 -3.18 0.80 1.94
N ILE A 120 -2.90 -0.32 1.30
CA ILE A 120 -3.91 -1.24 0.78
C ILE A 120 -3.59 -2.60 1.39
N THR A 121 -4.23 -2.96 2.49
CA THR A 121 -3.83 -4.12 3.30
C THR A 121 -4.96 -5.10 3.54
N LYS A 122 -4.64 -6.39 3.72
CA LYS A 122 -5.64 -7.44 3.99
C LYS A 122 -6.70 -7.60 2.88
N ASN A 123 -6.39 -7.22 1.65
CA ASN A 123 -7.26 -7.38 0.48
C ASN A 123 -7.02 -8.76 -0.14
N LYS A 124 -7.84 -9.74 0.26
CA LYS A 124 -7.65 -11.15 -0.13
C LYS A 124 -7.83 -11.43 -1.63
N ARG A 125 -8.49 -10.52 -2.37
CA ARG A 125 -8.68 -10.61 -3.83
C ARG A 125 -7.57 -9.92 -4.61
N LEU A 126 -6.76 -9.07 -3.98
CA LEU A 126 -5.75 -8.26 -4.64
C LEU A 126 -4.55 -9.11 -5.03
N LYS A 127 -4.50 -9.49 -6.31
CA LYS A 127 -3.52 -10.41 -6.87
C LYS A 127 -2.54 -9.72 -7.82
N ASN A 128 -2.94 -8.59 -8.39
CA ASN A 128 -2.20 -7.94 -9.47
C ASN A 128 -1.81 -6.50 -9.12
N PHE A 129 -0.79 -6.02 -9.81
CA PHE A 129 -0.41 -4.60 -9.90
C PHE A 129 0.00 -4.37 -11.36
N SER A 130 -1.01 -4.28 -12.22
CA SER A 130 -0.81 -4.27 -13.68
C SER A 130 -0.40 -2.91 -14.24
N GLN A 131 -0.74 -1.83 -13.52
CA GLN A 131 -0.51 -0.45 -13.94
C GLN A 131 0.49 0.22 -13.00
N ASN A 132 1.32 1.11 -13.52
CA ASN A 132 2.23 1.89 -12.68
C ASN A 132 1.50 3.11 -12.09
N PHE A 133 2.00 3.62 -10.96
CA PHE A 133 1.59 4.95 -10.51
C PHE A 133 2.05 6.03 -11.48
N GLU A 134 1.33 7.14 -11.53
CA GLU A 134 1.66 8.31 -12.36
C GLU A 134 1.61 9.60 -11.53
N GLY A 135 2.74 10.31 -11.47
CA GLY A 135 2.80 11.63 -10.82
C GLY A 135 2.44 11.64 -9.34
N LEU A 136 2.74 10.56 -8.60
CA LEU A 136 2.65 10.50 -7.13
C LEU A 136 3.98 10.93 -6.51
N THR A 137 4.40 12.16 -6.82
CA THR A 137 5.71 12.69 -6.43
C THR A 137 5.84 12.90 -4.93
N ASN A 138 4.75 13.10 -4.20
CA ASN A 138 4.74 13.30 -2.75
C ASN A 138 4.69 11.99 -1.95
N LEU A 139 4.55 10.82 -2.61
CA LEU A 139 4.34 9.55 -1.94
C LEU A 139 5.61 9.08 -1.23
N GLU A 140 5.52 8.87 0.08
CA GLU A 140 6.64 8.49 0.95
C GLU A 140 6.50 7.09 1.53
N VAL A 141 5.26 6.62 1.70
CA VAL A 141 4.94 5.33 2.33
C VAL A 141 3.96 4.56 1.46
N ILE A 142 4.33 3.34 1.09
CA ILE A 142 3.46 2.36 0.47
C ILE A 142 3.44 1.11 1.33
N ASP A 143 2.24 0.73 1.78
CA ASP A 143 1.99 -0.54 2.45
C ASP A 143 0.99 -1.36 1.66
N LEU A 144 1.47 -2.42 1.00
CA LEU A 144 0.66 -3.40 0.28
C LEU A 144 0.76 -4.78 0.96
N SER A 145 0.91 -4.80 2.29
CA SER A 145 1.04 -6.05 3.05
C SER A 145 -0.26 -6.83 3.20
N GLU A 146 -0.11 -8.13 3.47
CA GLU A 146 -1.23 -9.05 3.76
C GLU A 146 -2.26 -9.15 2.60
N ASN A 147 -1.80 -9.01 1.35
CA ASN A 147 -2.64 -9.23 0.17
C ASN A 147 -2.30 -10.59 -0.47
N ARG A 148 -2.54 -10.75 -1.77
CA ARG A 148 -2.14 -11.94 -2.53
C ARG A 148 -1.34 -11.58 -3.78
N LEU A 149 -0.61 -10.47 -3.73
CA LEU A 149 0.05 -9.89 -4.90
C LEU A 149 1.08 -10.85 -5.50
N THR A 150 1.12 -10.87 -6.83
CA THR A 150 2.16 -11.50 -7.62
C THR A 150 2.82 -10.48 -8.53
N PHE A 151 4.15 -10.37 -8.49
CA PHE A 151 4.94 -9.52 -9.38
C PHE A 151 5.91 -10.35 -10.21
N SER A 152 5.86 -10.18 -11.54
CA SER A 152 6.80 -10.79 -12.47
C SER A 152 8.05 -9.93 -12.72
N GLY A 153 8.06 -8.65 -12.34
CA GLY A 153 9.19 -7.75 -12.56
C GLY A 153 9.19 -6.54 -11.62
N CYS A 154 9.41 -6.77 -10.33
CA CYS A 154 9.51 -5.73 -9.31
C CYS A 154 10.96 -5.22 -9.17
N CYS A 155 11.22 -3.95 -8.84
CA CYS A 155 10.25 -2.95 -8.39
C CYS A 155 10.37 -1.60 -9.10
N SER A 156 11.46 -1.35 -9.83
CA SER A 156 11.69 -0.02 -10.42
C SER A 156 10.66 0.44 -11.44
N PRO A 157 10.11 -0.41 -12.33
CA PRO A 157 9.05 0.03 -13.23
C PRO A 157 7.79 0.46 -12.47
N GLN A 158 7.37 -0.30 -11.46
CA GLN A 158 6.12 -0.06 -10.73
C GLN A 158 6.15 1.22 -9.90
N PHE A 159 7.32 1.58 -9.36
CA PHE A 159 7.50 2.73 -8.48
C PHE A 159 8.30 3.87 -9.11
N GLN A 160 8.51 3.86 -10.43
CA GLN A 160 9.29 4.88 -11.13
C GLN A 160 8.80 6.31 -10.87
N ASN A 161 7.49 6.49 -10.71
CA ASN A 161 6.86 7.79 -10.51
C ASN A 161 6.66 8.15 -9.02
N CYS A 162 7.39 7.49 -8.12
CA CYS A 162 7.36 7.73 -6.67
C CYS A 162 8.78 8.06 -6.13
N PRO A 163 9.44 9.13 -6.62
CA PRO A 163 10.86 9.40 -6.34
C PRO A 163 11.18 9.68 -4.85
N ASN A 164 10.16 10.06 -4.06
CA ASN A 164 10.27 10.35 -2.64
C ASN A 164 9.91 9.15 -1.74
N LEU A 165 9.73 7.96 -2.31
CA LEU A 165 9.38 6.77 -1.54
C LEU A 165 10.51 6.39 -0.56
N LYS A 166 10.15 6.28 0.72
CA LYS A 166 11.06 5.95 1.84
C LYS A 166 10.71 4.62 2.49
N HIS A 167 9.43 4.24 2.49
CA HIS A 167 8.95 3.02 3.12
C HIS A 167 8.13 2.19 2.14
N LEU A 168 8.55 0.94 1.94
CA LEU A 168 7.84 -0.03 1.12
C LEU A 168 7.63 -1.31 1.91
N ASN A 169 6.36 -1.66 2.14
CA ASN A 169 5.97 -2.92 2.75
C ASN A 169 5.21 -3.78 1.72
N LEU A 170 5.80 -4.92 1.39
CA LEU A 170 5.28 -5.94 0.49
C LEU A 170 5.21 -7.31 1.18
N SER A 171 5.24 -7.34 2.52
CA SER A 171 5.15 -8.56 3.32
C SER A 171 3.82 -9.28 3.18
N PHE A 172 3.81 -10.58 3.46
CA PHE A 172 2.61 -11.44 3.42
C PHE A 172 1.86 -11.34 2.08
N ASN A 173 2.60 -11.40 0.96
CA ASN A 173 2.07 -11.51 -0.39
C ASN A 173 2.39 -12.89 -0.99
N SER A 174 1.98 -13.13 -2.24
CA SER A 174 2.19 -14.42 -2.90
C SER A 174 3.63 -14.55 -3.42
N ASN A 175 3.88 -14.11 -4.66
CA ASN A 175 5.12 -14.39 -5.39
C ASN A 175 5.69 -13.09 -5.98
N ILE A 176 6.87 -12.66 -5.56
CA ILE A 176 7.48 -11.43 -6.07
C ILE A 176 8.85 -11.74 -6.67
N ARG A 177 9.01 -11.45 -7.96
CA ARG A 177 10.30 -11.50 -8.66
C ARG A 177 10.97 -10.14 -8.61
N LEU A 178 12.08 -10.05 -7.90
CA LEU A 178 12.93 -8.85 -7.84
C LEU A 178 13.93 -8.90 -8.99
N THR A 179 13.89 -7.95 -9.92
CA THR A 179 14.83 -7.90 -11.06
C THR A 179 16.14 -7.19 -10.75
N GLY A 180 16.24 -6.55 -9.59
CA GLY A 180 17.50 -6.12 -8.98
C GLY A 180 17.93 -4.67 -9.21
N ASP A 181 17.19 -3.89 -9.99
CA ASP A 181 17.54 -2.49 -10.25
C ASP A 181 16.68 -1.52 -9.45
N PHE A 182 16.71 -1.51 -8.11
CA PHE A 182 15.95 -0.52 -7.31
C PHE A 182 16.36 0.97 -7.57
N ALA A 183 17.02 1.32 -8.68
CA ALA A 183 17.49 2.66 -9.02
C ALA A 183 16.42 3.75 -8.92
N ASN A 184 15.17 3.47 -9.30
CA ASN A 184 14.09 4.45 -9.23
C ASN A 184 13.58 4.71 -7.81
N VAL A 185 13.90 3.82 -6.87
CA VAL A 185 13.50 3.91 -5.45
C VAL A 185 14.73 3.85 -4.54
N LYS A 186 15.87 4.39 -4.99
CA LYS A 186 17.14 4.46 -4.25
C LYS A 186 17.09 5.23 -2.92
N ASN A 187 16.01 5.96 -2.67
CA ASN A 187 15.76 6.71 -1.44
C ASN A 187 15.06 5.88 -0.35
N LEU A 188 14.74 4.62 -0.60
CA LEU A 188 14.15 3.73 0.40
C LEU A 188 15.04 3.62 1.64
N LEU A 189 14.39 3.73 2.79
CA LEU A 189 14.96 3.58 4.13
C LEU A 189 14.48 2.28 4.79
N TYR A 190 13.26 1.84 4.47
CA TYR A 190 12.62 0.66 5.04
C TYR A 190 12.01 -0.21 3.94
N LEU A 191 12.43 -1.48 3.90
CA LEU A 191 11.89 -2.48 2.99
C LEU A 191 11.52 -3.74 3.78
N ASP A 192 10.23 -4.08 3.76
CA ASP A 192 9.72 -5.31 4.37
C ASP A 192 9.08 -6.21 3.31
N LEU A 193 9.62 -7.42 3.20
CA LEU A 193 9.24 -8.45 2.25
C LEU A 193 8.91 -9.77 2.98
N GLN A 194 8.82 -9.77 4.31
CA GLN A 194 8.69 -11.00 5.08
C GLN A 194 7.46 -11.81 4.66
N HIS A 195 7.55 -13.14 4.73
CA HIS A 195 6.46 -14.05 4.37
C HIS A 195 5.91 -13.88 2.93
N THR A 196 6.73 -13.35 2.01
CA THR A 196 6.44 -13.33 0.57
C THR A 196 7.43 -14.24 -0.16
N THR A 197 6.97 -15.09 -1.07
CA THR A 197 7.91 -15.93 -1.84
C THR A 197 8.69 -15.05 -2.82
N LEU A 198 10.00 -14.93 -2.62
CA LEU A 198 10.85 -14.07 -3.44
C LEU A 198 11.64 -14.87 -4.49
N PHE A 199 11.70 -14.33 -5.70
CA PHE A 199 12.59 -14.79 -6.77
C PHE A 199 13.62 -13.70 -7.06
N GLY A 200 14.89 -14.07 -7.21
CA GLY A 200 15.97 -13.12 -7.47
C GLY A 200 16.98 -13.01 -6.31
N PRO A 201 16.55 -12.69 -5.08
CA PRO A 201 17.45 -12.71 -3.92
C PRO A 201 18.19 -14.04 -3.85
N GLY A 202 19.53 -13.96 -3.74
CA GLY A 202 20.40 -15.12 -3.70
C GLY A 202 21.11 -15.44 -5.03
N SER A 203 20.58 -15.04 -6.19
CA SER A 203 21.23 -15.31 -7.49
C SER A 203 22.07 -14.13 -8.02
N TYR A 204 21.72 -12.90 -7.65
CA TYR A 204 22.35 -11.66 -8.14
C TYR A 204 22.16 -10.52 -7.13
N PRO A 205 22.90 -9.39 -7.22
CA PRO A 205 22.88 -8.31 -6.23
C PRO A 205 21.60 -7.46 -6.33
N VAL A 206 20.47 -8.02 -5.88
CA VAL A 206 19.14 -7.39 -6.03
C VAL A 206 19.00 -6.06 -5.30
N PHE A 207 19.83 -5.76 -4.30
CA PHE A 207 19.72 -4.57 -3.47
C PHE A 207 20.78 -3.50 -3.77
N LEU A 208 21.52 -3.62 -4.89
CA LEU A 208 22.70 -2.80 -5.19
C LEU A 208 22.45 -1.28 -5.13
N SER A 209 21.27 -0.84 -5.53
CA SER A 209 20.89 0.59 -5.59
C SER A 209 20.38 1.15 -4.24
N LEU A 210 20.17 0.31 -3.22
CA LEU A 210 19.54 0.67 -1.95
C LEU A 210 20.55 1.18 -0.90
N GLN A 211 21.38 2.14 -1.28
CA GLN A 211 22.49 2.65 -0.45
C GLN A 211 22.08 3.35 0.83
N LYS A 212 20.84 3.86 0.89
CA LYS A 212 20.26 4.54 2.06
C LYS A 212 19.42 3.63 2.95
N LEU A 213 19.26 2.35 2.58
CA LEU A 213 18.36 1.45 3.29
C LEU A 213 18.90 1.18 4.70
N ILE A 214 18.05 1.38 5.70
CA ILE A 214 18.36 1.21 7.13
C ILE A 214 17.82 -0.13 7.63
N TYR A 215 16.64 -0.52 7.15
CA TYR A 215 15.94 -1.72 7.56
C TYR A 215 15.58 -2.60 6.36
N LEU A 216 15.94 -3.87 6.44
CA LEU A 216 15.54 -4.91 5.50
C LEU A 216 15.01 -6.14 6.26
N ASP A 217 13.79 -6.54 5.94
CA ASP A 217 13.23 -7.82 6.38
C ASP A 217 12.89 -8.70 5.18
N ILE A 218 13.61 -9.81 5.05
CA ILE A 218 13.36 -10.87 4.08
C ILE A 218 13.03 -12.18 4.79
N SER A 219 12.51 -12.15 6.02
CA SER A 219 12.25 -13.37 6.79
C SER A 219 11.18 -14.24 6.10
N HIS A 220 11.39 -15.55 6.06
CA HIS A 220 10.47 -16.53 5.50
C HIS A 220 10.11 -16.29 4.02
N THR A 221 11.09 -15.87 3.22
CA THR A 221 10.89 -15.58 1.78
C THR A 221 11.24 -16.72 0.83
N LYS A 222 11.61 -17.88 1.39
CA LYS A 222 12.16 -19.05 0.64
C LYS A 222 13.42 -18.70 -0.15
N THR A 223 14.17 -17.70 0.30
CA THR A 223 15.40 -17.28 -0.35
C THR A 223 16.53 -18.26 0.00
N GLU A 224 17.20 -18.77 -1.04
CA GLU A 224 18.46 -19.50 -0.92
C GLU A 224 19.60 -18.58 -1.35
N VAL A 225 20.39 -18.11 -0.41
CA VAL A 225 21.50 -17.18 -0.67
C VAL A 225 22.69 -17.93 -1.27
N LYS A 226 22.94 -17.75 -2.57
CA LYS A 226 24.07 -18.34 -3.31
C LYS A 226 25.18 -17.33 -3.57
N SER A 227 24.81 -16.12 -3.95
CA SER A 227 25.73 -15.06 -4.30
C SER A 227 26.28 -14.33 -3.08
N GLN A 228 27.61 -14.19 -3.03
CA GLN A 228 28.34 -13.36 -2.07
C GLN A 228 27.95 -11.88 -2.14
N CYS A 229 27.32 -11.44 -3.22
CA CYS A 229 26.95 -10.04 -3.41
C CYS A 229 25.44 -9.80 -3.27
N THR A 230 24.69 -10.76 -2.72
CA THR A 230 23.23 -10.63 -2.50
C THR A 230 22.86 -9.33 -1.75
N PHE A 231 23.68 -8.95 -0.76
CA PHE A 231 23.48 -7.77 0.09
C PHE A 231 24.42 -6.59 -0.26
N CYS A 232 25.09 -6.64 -1.40
CA CYS A 232 25.89 -5.51 -1.87
C CYS A 232 25.04 -4.25 -2.02
N GLY A 233 25.65 -3.09 -1.79
CA GLY A 233 25.00 -1.79 -1.91
C GLY A 233 24.23 -1.36 -0.67
N LEU A 234 23.98 -2.25 0.30
CA LEU A 234 23.28 -1.94 1.56
C LEU A 234 24.22 -1.23 2.59
N ASN A 235 24.83 -0.13 2.16
CA ASN A 235 25.91 0.54 2.90
C ASN A 235 25.44 1.24 4.19
N SER A 236 24.15 1.52 4.34
CA SER A 236 23.57 2.20 5.52
C SER A 236 22.74 1.26 6.41
N LEU A 237 22.79 -0.06 6.15
CA LEU A 237 21.90 -1.02 6.77
C LEU A 237 22.23 -1.20 8.25
N GLN A 238 21.24 -1.03 9.11
CA GLN A 238 21.36 -1.20 10.56
C GLN A 238 20.61 -2.44 11.04
N VAL A 239 19.52 -2.82 10.36
CA VAL A 239 18.69 -3.96 10.74
C VAL A 239 18.49 -4.87 9.53
N LEU A 240 19.00 -6.09 9.63
CA LEU A 240 18.74 -7.18 8.69
C LEU A 240 18.00 -8.30 9.41
N LYS A 241 16.81 -8.64 8.92
CA LYS A 241 16.06 -9.83 9.33
C LYS A 241 15.95 -10.79 8.15
N MET A 242 16.32 -12.04 8.37
CA MET A 242 16.32 -13.05 7.32
C MET A 242 16.02 -14.46 7.86
N ALA A 243 15.29 -14.55 8.97
CA ALA A 243 14.92 -15.82 9.58
C ALA A 243 14.16 -16.70 8.58
N GLY A 244 14.33 -18.02 8.64
CA GLY A 244 13.58 -18.93 7.75
C GLY A 244 14.02 -18.91 6.28
N ASN A 245 15.25 -18.47 5.99
CA ASN A 245 15.93 -18.62 4.71
C ASN A 245 17.12 -19.58 4.82
N SER A 246 17.75 -19.91 3.69
CA SER A 246 18.91 -20.79 3.64
C SER A 246 20.11 -20.16 2.92
N PHE A 247 21.29 -20.73 3.15
CA PHE A 247 22.51 -20.43 2.41
C PHE A 247 22.92 -21.65 1.62
N GLU A 248 23.47 -21.45 0.42
CA GLU A 248 23.95 -22.55 -0.40
C GLU A 248 24.99 -23.39 0.37
N GLY A 249 24.75 -24.70 0.42
CA GLY A 249 25.62 -25.63 1.16
C GLY A 249 25.73 -25.35 2.66
N ASN A 250 24.80 -24.58 3.25
CA ASN A 250 24.85 -24.10 4.64
C ASN A 250 26.15 -23.33 4.98
N LYS A 251 26.74 -22.66 3.99
CA LYS A 251 27.98 -21.89 4.18
C LYS A 251 27.68 -20.40 4.16
N LEU A 252 28.12 -19.72 5.22
CA LEU A 252 28.20 -18.27 5.24
C LEU A 252 29.54 -17.86 4.62
N ALA A 253 29.50 -17.27 3.42
CA ALA A 253 30.69 -16.71 2.79
C ALA A 253 30.83 -15.23 3.18
N SER A 254 31.54 -14.44 2.37
CA SER A 254 31.69 -12.99 2.53
C SER A 254 30.41 -12.19 2.23
N ASN A 255 29.22 -12.80 2.34
CA ASN A 255 27.93 -12.21 1.97
C ASN A 255 27.62 -10.88 2.69
N PHE A 256 28.26 -10.65 3.84
CA PHE A 256 28.05 -9.48 4.71
C PHE A 256 29.26 -8.56 4.82
N LYS A 257 30.34 -8.80 4.07
CA LYS A 257 31.62 -8.07 4.23
C LYS A 257 31.49 -6.55 4.01
N ASN A 258 30.42 -6.09 3.35
CA ASN A 258 30.17 -4.69 3.01
C ASN A 258 28.92 -4.11 3.69
N LEU A 259 28.34 -4.80 4.68
CA LEU A 259 27.30 -4.18 5.53
C LEU A 259 27.98 -3.24 6.54
N SER A 260 27.34 -2.11 6.84
CA SER A 260 27.85 -1.17 7.85
C SER A 260 27.96 -1.82 9.22
N HIS A 261 28.86 -1.27 10.04
CA HIS A 261 28.97 -1.55 11.47
C HIS A 261 27.84 -0.90 12.27
#